data_AF-A0A382KKJ7-F1
#
_entry.id   AF-A0A382KKJ7-F1
#
_cell.length_a   1.000
_cell.length_b   1.000
_cell.length_c   1.000
_cell.angle_alpha   90.00
_cell.angle_beta   90.00
_cell.angle_gamma   90.00
#
_symmetry.space_group_name_H-M   'P 1'
#
loop_
_entity.id
_entity.type
_entity.pdbx_description
1 polymer ?
#
loop_
_entity_poly.entity_id
_entity_poly.type
_entity_poly.pdbx_seq_one_letter_code
_entity_poly.pdbx_strand_id
1 'polypeptide(L)'
;MRVLSKQDWDFWNENGYVVVHNAVPQENLDAAVDAIWEFLEIDRENPEDWYRYKPYTRTNKCSPISAAGMVEIYQHQALWDNRQYPKVHQAFSEIWDTEELWVSLDRANMKPPAREDKPDWQNRGMIHWDTDTSVGKVPFGVQGVLYLTDTAENQGGFQCVEGFHRLFD
;
A
#
# COMPACT_ATOMS: atom_id res chain seq x y z
N MET A 1 10.82 -0.49 22.26
CA MET A 1 12.05 0.03 21.61
C MET A 1 11.58 1.04 20.58
N ARG A 2 12.11 2.27 20.53
CA ARG A 2 11.63 3.27 19.56
C ARG A 2 11.95 2.84 18.13
N VAL A 3 10.96 2.96 17.24
CA VAL A 3 11.11 2.71 15.81
C VAL A 3 11.53 3.98 15.08
N LEU A 4 10.93 5.13 15.42
CA LEU A 4 11.22 6.40 14.77
C LEU A 4 12.29 7.16 15.56
N SER A 5 13.40 7.46 14.88
CA SER A 5 14.45 8.33 15.40
C SER A 5 14.00 9.80 15.37
N LYS A 6 14.79 10.68 16.00
CA LYS A 6 14.53 12.13 15.90
C LYS A 6 14.58 12.63 14.44
N GLN A 7 15.50 12.09 13.64
CA GLN A 7 15.63 12.47 12.23
C GLN A 7 14.39 12.03 11.43
N ASP A 8 13.85 10.85 11.74
CA ASP A 8 12.62 10.36 11.12
C ASP A 8 11.42 11.26 11.46
N TRP A 9 11.34 11.73 12.71
CA TRP A 9 10.31 12.68 13.12
C TRP A 9 10.47 14.06 12.47
N ASP A 10 11.70 14.58 12.40
CA ASP A 10 11.98 15.85 11.72
C ASP A 10 11.57 15.75 10.24
N PHE A 11 11.91 14.64 9.58
CA PHE A 11 11.52 14.35 8.18
C PHE A 11 10.01 14.21 7.99
N TRP A 12 9.33 13.46 8.87
CA TRP A 12 7.87 13.29 8.85
C TRP A 12 7.14 14.63 8.95
N ASN A 13 7.56 15.48 9.89
CA ASN A 13 6.94 16.78 10.10
C ASN A 13 7.12 17.72 8.90
N GLU A 14 8.29 17.67 8.27
CA GLU A 14 8.60 18.49 7.09
C GLU A 14 7.87 17.99 5.84
N ASN A 15 7.89 16.69 5.58
CA ASN A 15 7.54 16.11 4.28
C ASN A 15 6.17 15.40 4.23
N GLY A 16 5.62 15.00 5.38
CA GLY A 16 4.30 14.34 5.48
C GLY A 16 4.33 12.82 5.26
N TYR A 17 5.51 12.23 5.19
CA TYR A 17 5.72 10.78 5.12
C TYR A 17 7.03 10.39 5.81
N VAL A 18 7.20 9.11 6.11
CA VAL A 18 8.44 8.54 6.65
C VAL A 18 8.60 7.11 6.16
N VAL A 19 9.85 6.66 6.00
CA VAL A 19 10.16 5.30 5.53
C VAL A 19 10.75 4.48 6.67
N VAL A 20 10.11 3.35 6.98
CA VAL A 20 10.60 2.40 7.98
C VAL A 20 11.19 1.19 7.28
N HIS A 21 12.53 1.10 7.25
CA HIS A 21 13.22 -0.04 6.65
C HIS A 21 13.07 -1.32 7.48
N ASN A 22 13.01 -2.47 6.80
CA ASN A 22 12.89 -3.79 7.41
C ASN A 22 11.73 -3.81 8.43
N ALA A 23 10.57 -3.33 8.03
CA ALA A 23 9.39 -3.20 8.88
C ALA A 23 8.87 -4.57 9.36
N VAL A 24 9.05 -5.60 8.53
CA VAL A 24 8.68 -7.00 8.80
C VAL A 24 9.79 -7.94 8.32
N PRO A 25 9.83 -9.21 8.74
CA PRO A 25 10.75 -10.22 8.25
C PRO A 25 10.50 -10.59 6.79
N GLN A 26 11.54 -11.01 6.07
CA GLN A 26 11.42 -11.43 4.66
C GLN A 26 10.40 -12.56 4.47
N GLU A 27 10.37 -13.53 5.38
CA GLU A 27 9.41 -14.65 5.33
C GLU A 27 7.94 -14.19 5.36
N ASN A 28 7.63 -13.09 6.06
CA ASN A 28 6.27 -12.52 6.04
C ASN A 28 5.95 -11.84 4.71
N LEU A 29 6.95 -11.24 4.06
CA LEU A 29 6.79 -10.64 2.73
C LEU A 29 6.57 -11.75 1.68
N ASP A 30 7.40 -12.80 1.71
CA ASP A 30 7.30 -13.93 0.79
C ASP A 30 5.92 -14.61 0.91
N ALA A 31 5.45 -14.86 2.14
CA ALA A 31 4.12 -15.43 2.38
C ALA A 31 2.98 -14.55 1.85
N ALA A 32 3.10 -13.23 1.91
CA ALA A 32 2.11 -12.31 1.37
C ALA A 32 2.14 -12.28 -0.16
N VAL A 33 3.33 -12.36 -0.78
CA VAL A 33 3.49 -12.47 -2.22
C VAL A 33 2.85 -13.77 -2.72
N ASP A 34 3.16 -14.90 -2.10
CA ASP A 34 2.60 -16.20 -2.48
C ASP A 34 1.08 -16.23 -2.33
N ALA A 35 0.55 -15.66 -1.24
CA ALA A 35 -0.89 -15.52 -1.03
C ALA A 35 -1.59 -14.73 -2.15
N ILE A 36 -0.96 -13.67 -2.67
CA ILE A 36 -1.52 -12.88 -3.77
C ILE A 36 -1.55 -13.69 -5.06
N TRP A 37 -0.46 -14.41 -5.39
CA TRP A 37 -0.42 -15.27 -6.58
C TRP A 37 -1.44 -16.41 -6.50
N GLU A 38 -1.52 -17.08 -5.34
CA GLU A 38 -2.49 -18.16 -5.10
C GLU A 38 -3.94 -17.65 -5.18
N PHE A 39 -4.25 -16.54 -4.51
CA PHE A 39 -5.60 -15.96 -4.52
C PHE A 39 -6.05 -15.54 -5.92
N LEU A 40 -5.12 -15.04 -6.74
CA LEU A 40 -5.39 -14.69 -8.12
C LEU A 40 -5.39 -15.92 -9.04
N GLU A 41 -4.95 -17.10 -8.60
CA GLU A 41 -4.79 -18.27 -9.47
C GLU A 41 -3.96 -17.96 -10.74
N ILE A 42 -2.90 -17.14 -10.59
CA ILE A 42 -2.00 -16.72 -11.67
C ILE A 42 -0.63 -17.36 -11.47
N ASP A 43 -0.04 -17.84 -12.56
CA ASP A 43 1.34 -18.31 -12.59
C ASP A 43 2.34 -17.13 -12.61
N ARG A 44 3.11 -17.02 -11.54
CA ARG A 44 4.17 -16.01 -11.35
C ARG A 44 5.21 -16.06 -12.48
N GLU A 45 5.51 -17.23 -13.02
CA GLU A 45 6.56 -17.44 -14.02
C GLU A 45 6.05 -17.25 -15.46
N ASN A 46 4.75 -16.96 -15.64
CA ASN A 46 4.14 -16.72 -16.94
C ASN A 46 3.62 -15.28 -17.09
N PRO A 47 4.40 -14.36 -17.69
CA PRO A 47 4.01 -12.96 -17.84
C PRO A 47 2.70 -12.71 -18.60
N GLU A 48 2.25 -13.63 -19.46
CA GLU A 48 0.94 -13.50 -20.10
C GLU A 48 -0.22 -13.75 -19.13
N ASP A 49 -0.01 -14.66 -18.16
CA ASP A 49 -1.03 -15.01 -17.16
C ASP A 49 -1.25 -13.89 -16.14
N TRP A 50 -0.28 -12.96 -15.99
CA TRP A 50 -0.46 -11.76 -15.16
C TRP A 50 -1.63 -10.87 -15.61
N TYR A 51 -2.06 -11.02 -16.87
CA TYR A 51 -3.20 -10.30 -17.45
C TYR A 51 -4.44 -11.19 -17.63
N ARG A 52 -4.49 -12.35 -16.95
CA ARG A 52 -5.58 -13.33 -17.01
C ARG A 52 -6.96 -12.71 -16.80
N TYR A 53 -7.05 -11.78 -15.84
CA TYR A 53 -8.29 -11.06 -15.57
C TYR A 53 -8.36 -9.75 -16.32
N LYS A 54 -9.56 -9.43 -16.80
CA LYS A 54 -9.90 -8.04 -17.09
C LYS A 54 -10.04 -7.30 -15.75
N PRO A 55 -9.35 -6.17 -15.53
CA PRO A 55 -9.44 -5.47 -14.27
C PRO A 55 -10.84 -4.90 -14.07
N TYR A 56 -11.32 -4.94 -12.82
CA TYR A 56 -12.58 -4.30 -12.48
C TYR A 56 -12.44 -2.77 -12.51
N THR A 57 -13.55 -2.09 -12.78
CA THR A 57 -13.68 -0.64 -12.75
C THR A 57 -14.77 -0.22 -11.77
N ARG A 58 -14.95 1.09 -11.56
CA ARG A 58 -16.04 1.59 -10.71
C ARG A 58 -17.43 1.12 -11.16
N THR A 59 -17.61 0.83 -12.45
CA THR A 59 -18.90 0.43 -13.05
C THR A 59 -19.03 -1.08 -13.28
N ASN A 60 -17.94 -1.83 -13.27
CA ASN A 60 -17.95 -3.28 -13.41
C ASN A 60 -17.03 -3.90 -12.37
N LYS A 61 -17.60 -4.52 -11.33
CA LYS A 61 -16.90 -5.06 -10.15
C LYS A 61 -16.62 -6.57 -10.22
N CYS A 62 -16.83 -7.20 -11.37
CA CYS A 62 -16.69 -8.66 -11.53
C CYS A 62 -15.25 -9.08 -11.89
N SER A 63 -14.28 -8.77 -11.03
CA SER A 63 -12.90 -9.28 -11.14
C SER A 63 -12.21 -9.19 -9.77
N PRO A 64 -11.26 -10.10 -9.44
CA PRO A 64 -10.55 -10.08 -8.16
C PRO A 64 -9.51 -8.96 -8.07
N ILE A 65 -9.22 -8.27 -9.18
CA ILE A 65 -8.18 -7.25 -9.29
C ILE A 65 -8.67 -6.00 -10.03
N SER A 66 -8.30 -4.82 -9.52
CA SER A 66 -8.68 -3.53 -10.11
C SER A 66 -7.67 -3.06 -11.16
N ALA A 67 -8.06 -2.07 -11.98
CA ALA A 67 -7.12 -1.43 -12.91
C ALA A 67 -5.98 -0.68 -12.18
N ALA A 68 -6.14 -0.38 -10.89
CA ALA A 68 -5.09 0.17 -10.03
C ALA A 68 -4.26 -0.93 -9.31
N GLY A 69 -4.48 -2.19 -9.66
CA GLY A 69 -3.79 -3.34 -9.08
C GLY A 69 -4.32 -3.76 -7.70
N MET A 70 -5.47 -3.25 -7.26
CA MET A 70 -6.01 -3.60 -5.95
C MET A 70 -6.54 -5.03 -5.98
N VAL A 71 -6.02 -5.90 -5.12
CA VAL A 71 -6.42 -7.31 -4.97
C VAL A 71 -7.26 -7.46 -3.71
N GLU A 72 -8.48 -7.96 -3.87
CA GLU A 72 -9.51 -7.99 -2.81
C GLU A 72 -9.35 -9.14 -1.79
N ILE A 73 -8.11 -9.38 -1.34
CA ILE A 73 -7.68 -10.49 -0.47
C ILE A 73 -7.70 -10.12 1.03
N TYR A 74 -8.76 -9.45 1.48
CA TYR A 74 -8.80 -8.74 2.76
C TYR A 74 -8.43 -9.54 4.03
N GLN A 75 -8.83 -10.80 4.10
CA GLN A 75 -8.81 -11.62 5.32
C GLN A 75 -7.68 -12.66 5.35
N HIS A 76 -6.75 -12.63 4.40
CA HIS A 76 -5.71 -13.64 4.33
C HIS A 76 -4.69 -13.47 5.47
N GLN A 77 -4.32 -14.60 6.11
CA GLN A 77 -3.47 -14.60 7.31
C GLN A 77 -2.13 -13.89 7.06
N ALA A 78 -1.51 -14.10 5.88
CA ALA A 78 -0.27 -13.42 5.52
C ALA A 78 -0.37 -11.87 5.54
N LEU A 79 -1.55 -11.27 5.27
CA LEU A 79 -1.72 -9.82 5.42
C LEU A 79 -1.84 -9.43 6.90
N TRP A 80 -2.53 -10.23 7.71
CA TRP A 80 -2.66 -10.02 9.15
C TRP A 80 -1.34 -10.12 9.89
N ASP A 81 -0.48 -11.07 9.51
CA ASP A 81 0.85 -11.25 10.11
C ASP A 81 1.74 -10.04 9.88
N ASN A 82 1.61 -9.38 8.72
CA ASN A 82 2.31 -8.15 8.40
C ASN A 82 1.75 -6.94 9.17
N ARG A 83 0.42 -6.77 9.17
CA ARG A 83 -0.24 -5.63 9.82
C ARG A 83 -0.09 -5.61 11.34
N GLN A 84 -0.03 -6.79 11.96
CA GLN A 84 0.13 -6.96 13.40
C GLN A 84 1.58 -7.15 13.82
N TYR A 85 2.53 -7.13 12.89
CA TYR A 85 3.92 -7.34 13.23
C TYR A 85 4.40 -6.28 14.24
N PRO A 86 5.11 -6.65 15.33
CA PRO A 86 5.38 -5.74 16.45
C PRO A 86 6.04 -4.42 16.05
N LYS A 87 6.92 -4.42 15.04
CA LYS A 87 7.58 -3.20 14.57
C LYS A 87 6.63 -2.29 13.78
N VAL A 88 5.68 -2.85 13.05
CA VAL A 88 4.63 -2.08 12.35
C VAL A 88 3.69 -1.47 13.38
N HIS A 89 3.19 -2.27 14.32
CA HIS A 89 2.35 -1.77 15.42
C HIS A 89 3.05 -0.64 16.19
N GLN A 90 4.31 -0.84 16.60
CA GLN A 90 5.09 0.18 17.31
C GLN A 90 5.26 1.48 16.50
N ALA A 91 5.51 1.39 15.18
CA ALA A 91 5.62 2.58 14.33
C ALA A 91 4.32 3.39 14.29
N PHE A 92 3.18 2.72 14.12
CA PHE A 92 1.88 3.37 14.15
C PHE A 92 1.54 3.90 15.55
N SER A 93 1.89 3.17 16.62
CA SER A 93 1.65 3.62 18.00
C SER A 93 2.43 4.87 18.35
N GLU A 94 3.66 5.00 17.85
CA GLU A 94 4.43 6.25 17.97
C GLU A 94 3.78 7.41 17.22
N ILE A 95 3.24 7.17 16.02
CA ILE A 95 2.57 8.20 15.21
C ILE A 95 1.23 8.65 15.83
N TRP A 96 0.45 7.69 16.35
CA TRP A 96 -0.86 7.95 16.96
C TRP A 96 -0.80 8.35 18.44
N ASP A 97 0.39 8.29 19.06
CA ASP A 97 0.61 8.50 20.49
C ASP A 97 -0.27 7.59 21.38
N THR A 98 -0.50 6.34 20.94
CA THR A 98 -1.23 5.32 21.71
C THR A 98 -0.92 3.89 21.24
N GLU A 99 -0.87 2.95 22.17
CA GLU A 99 -0.73 1.52 21.89
C GLU A 99 -2.07 0.84 21.58
N GLU A 100 -3.19 1.48 21.91
CA GLU A 100 -4.56 0.96 21.77
C GLU A 100 -5.08 1.11 20.33
N LEU A 101 -4.39 0.45 19.39
CA LEU A 101 -4.70 0.52 17.96
C LEU A 101 -5.57 -0.63 17.50
N TRP A 102 -6.48 -0.31 16.57
CA TRP A 102 -7.25 -1.31 15.81
C TRP A 102 -6.64 -1.45 14.43
N VAL A 103 -6.42 -2.69 13.99
CA VAL A 103 -5.91 -2.95 12.65
C VAL A 103 -7.00 -2.67 11.61
N SER A 104 -6.68 -1.84 10.62
CA SER A 104 -7.58 -1.58 9.51
C SER A 104 -7.67 -2.78 8.56
N LEU A 105 -8.88 -3.03 8.07
CA LEU A 105 -9.10 -3.98 6.98
C LEU A 105 -8.72 -3.32 5.67
N ASP A 106 -7.77 -3.90 4.94
CA ASP A 106 -7.36 -3.39 3.63
C ASP A 106 -6.93 -4.52 2.68
N ARG A 107 -6.52 -4.12 1.49
CA ARG A 107 -6.23 -4.96 0.34
C ARG A 107 -4.73 -5.21 0.20
N ALA A 108 -4.38 -6.03 -0.79
CA ALA A 108 -3.04 -6.07 -1.35
C ALA A 108 -3.00 -5.29 -2.67
N ASN A 109 -1.80 -5.00 -3.16
CA ASN A 109 -1.61 -4.40 -4.47
C ASN A 109 -0.64 -5.23 -5.31
N MET A 110 -1.05 -5.57 -6.54
CA MET A 110 -0.25 -6.23 -7.56
C MET A 110 -0.48 -5.51 -8.88
N LYS A 111 0.58 -5.05 -9.52
CA LYS A 111 0.51 -4.35 -10.80
C LYS A 111 1.38 -5.07 -11.82
N PRO A 112 0.79 -5.64 -12.89
CA PRO A 112 1.61 -6.11 -13.99
C PRO A 112 2.21 -4.90 -14.75
N PRO A 113 3.31 -5.09 -15.50
CA PRO A 113 3.90 -4.03 -16.30
C PRO A 113 2.90 -3.40 -17.28
N ALA A 114 3.03 -2.10 -17.55
CA ALA A 114 2.21 -1.47 -18.58
C ALA A 114 2.62 -1.98 -19.97
N ARG A 115 1.64 -2.39 -20.78
CA ARG A 115 1.85 -2.83 -22.17
C ARG A 115 0.85 -2.19 -23.12
N GLU A 116 1.28 -1.94 -24.35
CA GLU A 116 0.43 -1.35 -25.40
C GLU A 116 -0.71 -2.29 -25.82
N ASP A 117 -0.46 -3.60 -25.84
CA ASP A 117 -1.43 -4.63 -26.21
C ASP A 117 -2.41 -4.99 -25.06
N LYS A 118 -2.24 -4.40 -23.87
CA LYS A 118 -3.10 -4.57 -22.69
C LYS A 118 -3.64 -3.21 -22.20
N PRO A 119 -4.46 -2.50 -23.00
CA PRO A 119 -4.89 -1.13 -22.70
C PRO A 119 -5.69 -1.01 -21.39
N ASP A 120 -6.43 -2.05 -20.99
CA ASP A 120 -7.20 -2.09 -19.74
C ASP A 120 -6.30 -1.95 -18.48
N TRP A 121 -5.00 -2.22 -18.62
CA TRP A 121 -4.02 -2.18 -17.53
C TRP A 121 -3.15 -0.91 -17.54
N GLN A 122 -3.40 0.04 -18.45
CA GLN A 122 -2.64 1.29 -18.54
C GLN A 122 -3.13 2.36 -17.56
N ASN A 123 -2.98 2.09 -16.26
CA ASN A 123 -3.32 3.07 -15.23
C ASN A 123 -2.18 4.08 -15.00
N ARG A 124 -2.47 5.37 -15.19
CA ARG A 124 -1.49 6.47 -15.07
C ARG A 124 -1.37 7.06 -13.67
N GLY A 125 -2.14 6.55 -12.70
CA GLY A 125 -2.21 7.11 -11.36
C GLY A 125 -2.92 8.46 -11.31
N MET A 126 -3.11 8.97 -10.09
CA MET A 126 -3.65 10.29 -9.82
C MET A 126 -3.14 10.79 -8.48
N ILE A 127 -2.80 12.08 -8.40
CA ILE A 127 -2.54 12.74 -7.11
C ILE A 127 -3.90 13.00 -6.46
N HIS A 128 -4.05 12.53 -5.22
CA HIS A 128 -5.27 12.67 -4.44
C HIS A 128 -4.97 12.67 -2.95
N TRP A 129 -5.98 13.01 -2.17
CA TRP A 129 -6.01 12.83 -0.72
C TRP A 129 -6.92 11.65 -0.37
N ASP A 130 -6.52 10.87 0.64
CA ASP A 130 -7.35 9.77 1.15
C ASP A 130 -8.47 10.23 2.09
N THR A 131 -8.49 11.52 2.43
CA THR A 131 -9.53 12.16 3.25
C THR A 131 -10.25 13.24 2.46
N ASP A 132 -11.48 13.55 2.87
CA ASP A 132 -12.21 14.70 2.37
C ASP A 132 -11.51 15.99 2.83
N THR A 133 -11.00 16.78 1.87
CA THR A 133 -10.35 18.08 2.13
C THR A 133 -11.31 19.26 1.98
N SER A 134 -12.59 19.02 1.70
CA SER A 134 -13.62 20.07 1.68
C SER A 134 -14.10 20.46 3.09
N VAL A 135 -13.78 19.63 4.08
CA VAL A 135 -14.04 19.93 5.50
C VAL A 135 -13.02 20.97 5.99
N GLY A 136 -13.48 21.95 6.75
CA GLY A 136 -12.64 23.10 7.13
C GLY A 136 -11.45 22.78 8.02
N LYS A 137 -11.44 21.63 8.72
CA LYS A 137 -10.28 21.10 9.42
C LYS A 137 -10.10 19.64 9.05
N VAL A 138 -8.99 19.33 8.36
CA VAL A 138 -8.71 17.95 7.95
C VAL A 138 -8.40 17.10 9.19
N PRO A 139 -9.14 15.99 9.43
CA PRO A 139 -8.85 15.14 10.58
C PRO A 139 -7.48 14.47 10.41
N PHE A 140 -6.79 14.25 11.54
CA PHE A 140 -5.56 13.47 11.51
C PHE A 140 -5.86 12.03 11.08
N GLY A 141 -5.10 11.54 10.11
CA GLY A 141 -5.12 10.17 9.64
C GLY A 141 -3.80 9.84 8.98
N VAL A 142 -3.36 8.59 9.13
CA VAL A 142 -2.13 8.09 8.52
C VAL A 142 -2.44 6.80 7.77
N GLN A 143 -1.93 6.72 6.54
CA GLN A 143 -1.94 5.51 5.72
C GLN A 143 -0.57 4.83 5.78
N GLY A 144 -0.52 3.55 5.41
CA GLY A 144 0.72 2.80 5.29
C GLY A 144 0.76 2.01 3.98
N VAL A 145 1.92 2.01 3.34
CA VAL A 145 2.22 1.15 2.20
C VAL A 145 3.40 0.28 2.57
N LEU A 146 3.19 -1.04 2.62
CA LEU A 146 4.25 -2.02 2.79
C LEU A 146 4.67 -2.54 1.42
N TYR A 147 5.94 -2.34 1.08
CA TYR A 147 6.51 -2.92 -0.14
C TYR A 147 6.77 -4.40 0.10
N LEU A 148 6.14 -5.26 -0.72
CA LEU A 148 6.27 -6.72 -0.63
C LEU A 148 7.46 -7.26 -1.42
N THR A 149 7.89 -6.53 -2.45
CA THR A 149 9.04 -6.85 -3.29
C THR A 149 9.89 -5.60 -3.50
N ASP A 150 11.14 -5.79 -3.88
CA ASP A 150 11.96 -4.69 -4.38
C ASP A 150 11.28 -4.05 -5.60
N THR A 151 11.17 -2.73 -5.59
CA THR A 151 10.49 -1.96 -6.61
C THR A 151 11.44 -0.87 -7.11
N ALA A 152 11.88 -1.00 -8.35
CA ALA A 152 12.69 0.03 -9.01
C ALA A 152 11.86 1.29 -9.30
N GLU A 153 12.53 2.43 -9.47
CA GLU A 153 11.90 3.75 -9.71
C GLU A 153 10.88 3.73 -10.88
N ASN A 154 11.14 2.92 -11.91
CA ASN A 154 10.30 2.81 -13.11
C ASN A 154 9.21 1.73 -13.02
N GLN A 155 9.07 1.02 -11.90
CA GLN A 155 8.04 -0.02 -11.70
C GLN A 155 6.77 0.54 -11.03
N GLY A 156 6.70 1.87 -10.85
CA GLY A 156 5.64 2.54 -10.12
C GLY A 156 5.84 2.42 -8.61
N GLY A 157 4.93 3.03 -7.84
CA GLY A 157 5.04 3.01 -6.39
C GLY A 157 4.34 4.22 -5.76
N PHE A 158 4.59 4.42 -4.48
CA PHE A 158 4.15 5.60 -3.77
C PHE A 158 4.83 6.85 -4.32
N GLN A 159 4.03 7.91 -4.53
CA GLN A 159 4.50 9.24 -4.89
C GLN A 159 3.84 10.23 -3.94
N CYS A 160 4.64 11.16 -3.39
CA CYS A 160 4.16 12.19 -2.48
C CYS A 160 4.52 13.56 -3.02
N VAL A 161 3.66 14.54 -2.77
CA VAL A 161 4.01 15.95 -2.89
C VAL A 161 4.48 16.41 -1.51
N GLU A 162 5.79 16.52 -1.34
CA GLU A 162 6.43 16.74 -0.04
C GLU A 162 5.93 18.03 0.61
N GLY A 163 5.57 17.94 1.90
CA GLY A 163 5.13 19.09 2.70
C GLY A 163 3.74 19.62 2.37
N PHE A 164 3.02 19.02 1.42
CA PHE A 164 1.69 19.48 1.01
C PHE A 164 0.66 19.40 2.14
N HIS A 165 0.88 18.50 3.11
CA HIS A 165 0.03 18.37 4.29
C HIS A 165 0.01 19.60 5.19
N ARG A 166 1.01 20.49 5.06
CA ARG A 166 1.13 21.72 5.84
C ARG A 166 0.35 22.89 5.26
N LEU A 167 -0.24 22.72 4.07
CA LEU A 167 -0.99 23.76 3.38
C LEU A 167 -2.50 23.74 3.71
N PHE A 168 -2.94 22.77 4.51
CA PHE A 168 -4.31 22.62 4.97
C PHE A 168 -4.33 22.80 6.49
N ASP A 169 -5.24 23.64 6.99
CA ASP A 169 -5.47 23.88 8.42
C ASP A 169 -6.52 22.91 9.01
#